data_AF-A0A916L7K2-F1
#
_entry.id   AF-A0A916L7K2-F1
#
_cell.length_a   1.000
_cell.length_b   1.000
_cell.length_c   1.000
_cell.angle_alpha   90.00
_cell.angle_beta   90.00
_cell.angle_gamma   90.00
#
_symmetry.space_group_name_H-M   'P 1'
#
loop_
_entity.id
_entity.type
_entity.pdbx_description
1 polymer ?
#
loop_
_entity_poly.entity_id
_entity_poly.type
_entity_poly.pdbx_seq_one_letter_code
_entity_poly.pdbx_strand_id
1 'polypeptide(L)'
;MQLFVLIAAANDVRCDVASNSTFVYAYGFAEDIDTSHALYASLVVQMVRASDAYLASGAHRPTPTITARLNFQLAFGARVGQRLADAREQTRQEATKDRDRPPGTAIALRDKDIELHEYYRRSSKARGAWRASRATAGYSSAARRAGDRAGRQARLGNNPELPGARAALGR
;
A
#
# COMPACT_ATOMS: atom_id res chain seq x y z
N MET A 1 5.82 3.28 7.72
CA MET A 1 4.58 4.07 7.68
C MET A 1 4.06 4.34 6.28
N GLN A 2 4.85 4.93 5.37
CA GLN A 2 4.34 5.33 4.04
C GLN A 2 3.73 4.20 3.21
N LEU A 3 4.33 3.01 3.20
CA LEU A 3 3.78 1.87 2.45
C LEU A 3 2.34 1.55 2.92
N PHE A 4 2.12 1.46 4.23
CA PHE A 4 0.79 1.19 4.80
C PHE A 4 -0.20 2.28 4.41
N VAL A 5 0.16 3.56 4.56
CA VAL A 5 -0.75 4.68 4.21
C VAL A 5 -1.16 4.64 2.73
N LEU A 6 -0.25 4.27 1.83
CA LEU A 6 -0.54 4.16 0.40
C LEU A 6 -1.42 2.95 0.06
N ILE A 7 -1.24 1.83 0.77
CA ILE A 7 -2.12 0.66 0.66
C ILE A 7 -3.51 1.00 1.20
N ALA A 8 -3.58 1.60 2.39
CA ALA A 8 -4.81 2.00 3.05
C ALA A 8 -5.64 2.97 2.17
N ALA A 9 -4.98 3.98 1.59
CA ALA A 9 -5.65 4.93 0.71
C ALA A 9 -6.28 4.27 -0.53
N ALA A 10 -5.68 3.19 -1.04
CA ALA A 10 -6.24 2.44 -2.16
C ALA A 10 -7.44 1.56 -1.76
N ASN A 11 -7.51 1.14 -0.49
CA ASN A 11 -8.50 0.19 0.03
C ASN A 11 -9.52 0.85 0.98
N ASP A 12 -9.92 2.10 0.76
CA ASP A 12 -10.94 2.78 1.59
C ASP A 12 -10.61 2.89 3.08
N VAL A 13 -9.33 3.04 3.40
CA VAL A 13 -8.90 3.29 4.78
C VAL A 13 -8.25 4.66 4.88
N ARG A 14 -8.78 5.50 5.77
CA ARG A 14 -8.20 6.78 6.16
C ARG A 14 -7.18 6.57 7.28
N CYS A 15 -6.13 7.38 7.31
CA CYS A 15 -5.02 7.21 8.24
C CYS A 15 -4.64 8.54 8.91
N ASP A 16 -4.57 8.54 10.23
CA ASP A 16 -3.85 9.56 11.00
C ASP A 16 -2.47 9.03 11.37
N VAL A 17 -1.42 9.79 11.07
CA VAL A 17 -0.04 9.39 11.39
C VAL A 17 0.47 10.26 12.52
N ALA A 18 1.05 9.61 13.54
CA ALA A 18 1.68 10.30 14.65
C ALA A 18 2.79 11.26 14.15
N SER A 19 2.98 12.40 14.83
CA SER A 19 4.00 13.40 14.43
C SER A 19 5.43 12.85 14.43
N ASN A 20 5.71 11.87 15.30
CA ASN A 20 6.98 11.14 15.37
C ASN A 20 7.05 9.94 14.39
N SER A 21 6.00 9.71 13.59
CA SER A 21 5.88 8.61 12.63
C SER A 21 6.01 7.20 13.23
N THR A 22 5.67 7.00 14.51
CA THR A 22 5.82 5.68 15.18
C THR A 22 4.57 4.80 15.15
N PHE A 23 3.38 5.38 15.05
CA PHE A 23 2.12 4.65 14.89
C PHE A 23 1.18 5.34 13.88
N VAL A 24 0.23 4.57 13.35
CA VAL A 24 -0.85 5.02 12.46
C VAL A 24 -2.18 4.61 13.09
N TYR A 25 -3.15 5.52 13.12
CA TYR A 25 -4.55 5.17 13.37
C TYR A 25 -5.26 5.00 12.03
N ALA A 26 -5.80 3.81 11.79
CA ALA A 26 -6.59 3.50 10.61
C ALA A 26 -8.08 3.62 10.92
N TYR A 27 -8.82 4.25 10.00
CA TYR A 27 -10.26 4.43 10.05
C TYR A 27 -10.84 3.85 8.76
N GLY A 28 -11.75 2.89 8.88
CA GLY A 28 -12.27 2.11 7.76
C GLY A 28 -13.25 1.07 8.26
N PHE A 29 -13.95 0.41 7.35
CA PHE A 29 -14.70 -0.80 7.68
C PHE A 29 -13.71 -1.92 8.02
N ALA A 30 -14.10 -2.87 8.88
CA ALA A 30 -13.20 -3.92 9.36
C ALA A 30 -12.54 -4.70 8.21
N GLU A 31 -13.33 -5.08 7.20
CA GLU A 31 -12.88 -5.81 6.00
C GLU A 31 -11.81 -5.04 5.20
N ASP A 32 -11.95 -3.72 5.10
CA ASP A 32 -11.02 -2.84 4.38
C ASP A 32 -9.69 -2.70 5.14
N ILE A 33 -9.77 -2.63 6.48
CA ILE A 33 -8.62 -2.59 7.38
C ILE A 33 -7.87 -3.92 7.33
N ASP A 34 -8.58 -5.04 7.38
CA ASP A 34 -7.99 -6.38 7.32
C ASP A 34 -7.31 -6.62 5.96
N THR A 35 -7.94 -6.20 4.87
CA THR A 35 -7.35 -6.23 3.52
C THR A 35 -6.08 -5.39 3.47
N SER A 36 -6.12 -4.16 3.99
CA SER A 36 -4.96 -3.26 4.05
C SER A 36 -3.81 -3.86 4.86
N HIS A 37 -4.12 -4.54 5.96
CA HIS A 37 -3.14 -5.19 6.82
C HIS A 37 -2.51 -6.42 6.15
N ALA A 38 -3.31 -7.28 5.53
CA ALA A 38 -2.81 -8.46 4.81
C ALA A 38 -1.90 -8.07 3.64
N LEU A 39 -2.29 -7.06 2.87
CA LEU A 39 -1.47 -6.47 1.82
C LEU A 39 -0.16 -5.91 2.39
N TYR A 40 -0.23 -5.14 3.49
CA TYR A 40 0.97 -4.58 4.11
C TYR A 40 1.93 -5.66 4.61
N ALA A 41 1.42 -6.70 5.28
CA ALA A 41 2.21 -7.79 5.82
C ALA A 41 3.00 -8.52 4.74
N SER A 42 2.39 -8.78 3.58
CA SER A 42 3.09 -9.41 2.45
C SER A 42 4.04 -8.44 1.72
N LEU A 43 3.61 -7.19 1.49
CA LEU A 43 4.36 -6.24 0.67
C LEU A 43 5.58 -5.66 1.39
N VAL A 44 5.54 -5.52 2.72
CA VAL A 44 6.70 -5.07 3.48
C VAL A 44 7.85 -6.09 3.41
N VAL A 45 7.53 -7.39 3.46
CA VAL A 45 8.51 -8.47 3.31
C VAL A 45 9.15 -8.43 1.92
N GLN A 46 8.34 -8.31 0.86
CA GLN A 46 8.83 -8.18 -0.51
C GLN A 46 9.73 -6.94 -0.69
N MET A 47 9.33 -5.80 -0.13
CA MET A 47 10.09 -4.54 -0.20
C MET A 47 11.45 -4.67 0.48
N VAL A 48 11.51 -5.24 1.69
CA VAL A 48 12.75 -5.41 2.44
C VAL A 48 13.70 -6.32 1.68
N ARG A 49 13.23 -7.49 1.23
CA ARG A 49 14.04 -8.43 0.44
C ARG A 49 14.61 -7.78 -0.83
N ALA A 50 13.78 -7.07 -1.58
CA ALA A 50 14.21 -6.40 -2.81
C ALA A 50 15.18 -5.23 -2.54
N SER A 51 14.96 -4.46 -1.46
CA SER A 51 15.86 -3.38 -1.06
C SER A 51 17.21 -3.92 -0.63
N ASP A 52 17.26 -5.02 0.12
CA ASP A 52 18.52 -5.60 0.58
C ASP A 52 19.32 -6.17 -0.60
N ALA A 53 18.65 -6.85 -1.54
CA ALA A 53 19.29 -7.30 -2.79
C ALA A 53 19.85 -6.14 -3.62
N TYR A 54 19.11 -5.03 -3.74
CA TYR A 54 19.60 -3.83 -4.42
C TYR A 54 20.84 -3.23 -3.73
N LEU A 55 20.83 -3.11 -2.40
CA LEU A 55 21.97 -2.57 -1.66
C LEU A 55 23.20 -3.48 -1.71
N ALA A 56 23.00 -4.80 -1.66
CA ALA A 56 24.06 -5.79 -1.79
C ALA A 56 24.76 -5.74 -3.16
N SER A 57 24.04 -5.35 -4.22
CA SER A 57 24.62 -5.18 -5.56
C SER A 57 25.65 -4.04 -5.67
N GLY A 58 25.67 -3.10 -4.71
CA GLY A 58 26.55 -1.93 -4.75
C GLY A 58 26.17 -0.86 -5.78
N ALA A 59 25.11 -1.07 -6.59
CA ALA A 59 24.65 -0.15 -7.63
C ALA A 59 24.18 1.22 -7.11
N HIS A 60 24.04 1.37 -5.79
CA HIS A 60 23.70 2.65 -5.17
C HIS A 60 24.90 3.60 -5.06
N ARG A 61 26.13 3.08 -5.05
CA ARG A 61 27.34 3.90 -4.86
C ARG A 61 27.47 4.96 -5.96
N PRO A 62 27.88 6.20 -5.65
CA PRO A 62 28.39 6.68 -4.35
C PRO A 62 27.30 7.11 -3.35
N THR A 63 26.01 6.91 -3.64
CA THR A 63 24.92 7.27 -2.72
C THR A 63 25.10 6.56 -1.36
N PRO A 64 25.01 7.28 -0.22
CA PRO A 64 25.00 6.64 1.09
C PRO A 64 23.89 5.59 1.22
N THR A 65 24.20 4.47 1.89
CA THR A 65 23.28 3.32 2.02
C THR A 65 21.91 3.72 2.58
N ILE A 66 21.86 4.59 3.60
CA ILE A 66 20.60 5.06 4.20
C ILE A 66 19.77 5.85 3.18
N THR A 67 20.39 6.80 2.46
CA THR A 67 19.74 7.58 1.41
C THR A 67 19.20 6.69 0.29
N ALA A 68 19.98 5.69 -0.14
CA ALA A 68 19.56 4.73 -1.16
C ALA A 68 18.38 3.88 -0.70
N ARG A 69 18.44 3.33 0.53
CA ARG A 69 17.36 2.53 1.13
C ARG A 69 16.06 3.34 1.22
N LEU A 70 16.12 4.57 1.73
CA LEU A 70 14.96 5.45 1.83
C LEU A 70 14.36 5.74 0.44
N ASN A 71 15.18 6.16 -0.53
CA ASN A 71 14.70 6.44 -1.89
C ASN A 71 14.09 5.20 -2.57
N PHE A 72 14.64 4.00 -2.32
CA PHE A 72 14.10 2.73 -2.80
C PHE A 72 12.71 2.46 -2.21
N GLN A 73 12.59 2.49 -0.88
CA GLN A 73 11.33 2.19 -0.18
C GLN A 73 10.21 3.17 -0.54
N LEU A 74 10.55 4.47 -0.68
CA LEU A 74 9.61 5.50 -1.12
C LEU A 74 9.08 5.22 -2.53
N ALA A 75 9.96 4.86 -3.46
CA ALA A 75 9.57 4.56 -4.84
C ALA A 75 8.79 3.25 -4.97
N PHE A 76 9.18 2.22 -4.20
CA PHE A 76 8.44 0.96 -4.11
C PHE A 76 7.00 1.20 -3.63
N GLY A 77 6.84 1.90 -2.50
CA GLY A 77 5.53 2.19 -1.94
C GLY A 77 4.66 3.02 -2.88
N ALA A 78 5.23 4.05 -3.51
CA ALA A 78 4.52 4.87 -4.49
C ALA A 78 4.00 4.03 -5.68
N ARG A 79 4.82 3.12 -6.22
CA ARG A 79 4.40 2.25 -7.32
C ARG A 79 3.31 1.27 -6.91
N VAL A 80 3.44 0.66 -5.73
CA VAL A 80 2.43 -0.27 -5.21
C VAL A 80 1.10 0.45 -4.98
N GLY A 81 1.11 1.63 -4.35
CA GLY A 81 -0.09 2.44 -4.15
C GLY A 81 -0.78 2.79 -5.46
N GLN A 82 -0.01 3.21 -6.48
CA GLN A 82 -0.54 3.49 -7.81
C GLN A 82 -1.22 2.24 -8.41
N ARG A 83 -0.56 1.08 -8.38
CA ARG A 83 -1.13 -0.16 -8.95
C ARG A 83 -2.42 -0.59 -8.28
N LEU A 84 -2.53 -0.44 -6.97
CA LEU A 84 -3.76 -0.74 -6.23
C LEU A 84 -4.88 0.24 -6.59
N ALA A 85 -4.57 1.54 -6.71
CA ALA A 85 -5.52 2.54 -7.15
C ALA A 85 -6.01 2.29 -8.58
N ASP A 86 -5.10 1.96 -9.50
CA ASP A 86 -5.44 1.63 -10.90
C ASP A 86 -6.34 0.39 -10.98
N ALA A 87 -6.01 -0.68 -10.24
CA ALA A 87 -6.81 -1.91 -10.22
C ALA A 87 -8.23 -1.64 -9.71
N ARG A 88 -8.36 -0.83 -8.65
CA ARG A 88 -9.65 -0.44 -8.09
C ARG A 88 -10.49 0.38 -9.08
N GLU A 89 -9.86 1.32 -9.77
CA GLU A 89 -10.53 2.15 -10.75
C GLU A 89 -11.02 1.31 -11.95
N GLN A 90 -10.23 0.33 -12.39
CA GLN A 90 -10.64 -0.64 -13.42
C GLN A 90 -11.89 -1.42 -12.97
N THR A 91 -11.91 -1.98 -11.76
CA THR A 91 -13.08 -2.71 -11.22
C THR A 91 -14.32 -1.83 -11.15
N ARG A 92 -14.19 -0.56 -10.73
CA ARG A 92 -15.31 0.39 -10.69
C ARG A 92 -15.85 0.69 -12.08
N GLN A 93 -14.96 0.89 -13.06
CA GLN A 93 -15.36 1.17 -14.43
C GLN A 93 -16.07 -0.02 -15.08
N GLU A 94 -15.58 -1.24 -14.84
CA GLU A 94 -16.24 -2.48 -15.28
C GLU A 94 -17.64 -2.60 -14.69
N ALA A 95 -17.79 -2.37 -13.38
CA ALA A 95 -19.09 -2.42 -12.71
C ALA A 95 -20.08 -1.34 -13.19
N THR A 96 -19.58 -0.20 -13.70
CA THR A 96 -20.43 0.89 -14.21
C THR A 96 -20.82 0.68 -15.68
N LYS A 97 -19.98 0.00 -16.47
CA LYS A 97 -20.24 -0.28 -17.90
C LYS A 97 -21.27 -1.39 -18.11
N ASP A 98 -21.47 -2.25 -17.12
CA ASP A 98 -22.51 -3.26 -17.11
C ASP A 98 -23.90 -2.60 -16.97
N ARG A 99 -24.45 -2.13 -18.10
CA ARG A 99 -25.72 -1.37 -18.17
C ARG A 99 -26.94 -2.18 -17.75
N ASP A 100 -26.82 -3.51 -17.73
CA ASP A 100 -27.88 -4.43 -17.30
C ASP A 100 -27.87 -4.67 -15.78
N ARG A 101 -26.83 -4.21 -15.08
CA ARG A 101 -26.72 -4.34 -13.63
C ARG A 101 -27.49 -3.21 -12.92
N PRO A 102 -28.37 -3.52 -11.96
CA PRO A 102 -29.03 -2.50 -11.16
C PRO A 102 -28.00 -1.61 -10.45
N PRO A 103 -28.22 -0.29 -10.35
CA PRO A 103 -27.26 0.66 -9.78
C PRO A 103 -26.98 0.46 -8.28
N GLY A 104 -27.65 -0.51 -7.64
CA GLY A 104 -27.53 -0.79 -6.20
C GLY A 104 -26.10 -1.01 -5.72
N THR A 105 -25.23 -1.64 -6.51
CA THR A 105 -23.80 -1.80 -6.12
C THR A 105 -23.05 -0.47 -6.13
N ALA A 106 -23.28 0.38 -7.14
CA ALA A 106 -22.64 1.69 -7.20
C ALA A 106 -23.13 2.62 -6.08
N ILE A 107 -24.42 2.54 -5.73
CA ILE A 107 -25.01 3.27 -4.61
C ILE A 107 -24.41 2.79 -3.28
N ALA A 108 -24.36 1.48 -3.03
CA ALA A 108 -23.78 0.93 -1.81
C ALA A 108 -22.29 1.33 -1.62
N LEU A 109 -21.49 1.32 -2.70
CA LEU A 109 -20.11 1.79 -2.64
C LEU A 109 -20.00 3.29 -2.34
N ARG A 110 -20.97 4.08 -2.83
CA ARG A 110 -21.02 5.52 -2.55
C ARG A 110 -21.43 5.81 -1.11
N ASP A 111 -22.44 5.12 -0.60
CA ASP A 111 -22.90 5.24 0.77
C ASP A 111 -21.78 4.86 1.75
N LYS A 112 -21.05 3.78 1.46
CA LYS A 112 -19.86 3.37 2.21
C LYS A 112 -18.80 4.48 2.29
N ASP A 113 -18.51 5.17 1.19
CA ASP A 113 -17.54 6.28 1.15
C ASP A 113 -18.03 7.50 1.96
N ILE A 114 -19.32 7.81 1.91
CA ILE A 114 -19.93 8.89 2.70
C ILE A 114 -19.85 8.55 4.20
N GLU A 115 -20.25 7.35 4.60
CA GLU A 115 -20.20 6.89 5.98
C GLU A 115 -18.78 6.94 6.54
N LEU A 116 -17.80 6.43 5.79
CA LEU A 116 -16.39 6.50 6.16
C LEU A 116 -15.93 7.94 6.34
N HIS A 117 -16.31 8.83 5.41
CA HIS A 117 -15.89 10.23 5.46
C HIS A 117 -16.46 10.94 6.68
N GLU A 118 -17.74 10.73 7.00
CA GLU A 118 -18.37 11.28 8.19
C GLU A 118 -17.78 10.74 9.48
N TYR A 119 -17.57 9.42 9.55
CA TYR A 119 -16.94 8.77 10.70
C TYR A 119 -15.53 9.31 10.93
N TYR A 120 -14.72 9.40 9.88
CA TYR A 120 -13.36 9.94 9.96
C TYR A 120 -13.37 11.40 10.42
N ARG A 121 -14.24 12.26 9.86
CA ARG A 121 -14.34 13.67 10.24
C ARG A 121 -14.71 13.85 11.72
N ARG A 122 -15.58 12.98 12.25
CA ARG A 122 -16.02 13.02 13.65
C ARG A 122 -15.00 12.45 14.62
N SER A 123 -14.25 11.43 14.21
CA SER A 123 -13.41 10.62 15.10
C SER A 123 -11.92 11.02 15.07
N SER A 124 -11.44 11.60 13.97
CA SER A 124 -10.04 12.01 13.84
C SER A 124 -9.70 13.12 14.82
N LYS A 125 -8.54 12.98 15.47
CA LYS A 125 -7.92 14.02 16.30
C LYS A 125 -6.73 14.70 15.59
N ALA A 126 -6.52 14.39 14.31
CA ALA A 126 -5.42 14.96 13.55
C ALA A 126 -5.62 16.46 13.33
N ARG A 127 -4.56 17.23 13.58
CA ARG A 127 -4.53 18.68 13.36
C ARG A 127 -4.17 19.07 11.92
N GLY A 128 -4.07 18.09 11.01
CA GLY A 128 -3.71 18.30 9.62
C GLY A 128 -3.63 16.99 8.84
N ALA A 129 -3.58 17.10 7.52
CA ALA A 129 -3.42 15.94 6.64
C ALA A 129 -1.95 15.50 6.59
N TRP A 130 -1.70 14.23 6.86
CA TRP A 130 -0.37 13.67 6.66
C TRP A 130 0.02 13.75 5.19
N ARG A 131 1.25 14.19 4.91
CA ARG A 131 1.84 14.14 3.57
C ARG A 131 3.03 13.19 3.60
N ALA A 132 3.17 12.40 2.54
CA ALA A 132 4.32 11.54 2.35
C ALA A 132 5.62 12.33 2.51
N SER A 133 6.51 11.83 3.37
CA SER A 133 7.77 12.49 3.66
C SER A 133 8.58 12.62 2.36
N ARG A 134 8.95 13.86 2.00
CA ARG A 134 9.95 14.08 0.94
C ARG A 134 11.29 13.63 1.50
N ALA A 135 12.10 12.95 0.68
CA ALA A 135 13.43 12.51 1.11
C ALA A 135 14.28 13.72 1.52
N THR A 136 14.35 14.02 2.82
CA THR A 136 15.22 15.04 3.39
C THR A 136 16.67 14.59 3.42
N ALA A 137 16.93 13.29 3.31
CA ALA A 137 18.24 12.65 3.34
C ALA A 137 18.95 12.59 1.96
N GLY A 138 18.55 13.41 0.99
CA GLY A 138 19.12 13.41 -0.37
C GLY A 138 18.38 12.52 -1.37
N TYR A 139 18.73 12.68 -2.65
CA TYR A 139 18.03 12.08 -3.78
C TYR A 139 18.91 11.09 -4.53
N SER A 140 18.38 9.92 -4.89
CA SER A 140 19.08 8.93 -5.71
C SER A 140 18.18 8.38 -6.80
N SER A 141 18.43 8.79 -8.04
CA SER A 141 17.63 8.35 -9.20
C SER A 141 17.74 6.84 -9.44
N ALA A 142 18.94 6.27 -9.23
CA ALA A 142 19.18 4.83 -9.34
C ALA A 142 18.34 4.03 -8.33
N ALA A 143 18.35 4.45 -7.06
CA ALA A 143 17.57 3.80 -6.01
C ALA A 143 16.07 3.90 -6.25
N ARG A 144 15.58 5.06 -6.70
CA ARG A 144 14.16 5.23 -7.04
C ARG A 144 13.74 4.35 -8.22
N ARG A 145 14.55 4.25 -9.27
CA ARG A 145 14.26 3.35 -10.40
C ARG A 145 14.25 1.89 -9.97
N ALA A 146 15.18 1.48 -9.11
CA ALA A 146 15.21 0.13 -8.57
C ALA A 146 13.96 -0.17 -7.72
N GLY A 147 13.59 0.74 -6.82
CA GLY A 147 12.39 0.63 -5.99
C GLY A 147 11.11 0.60 -6.84
N ASP A 148 11.01 1.44 -7.86
CA ASP A 148 9.88 1.46 -8.80
C ASP A 148 9.75 0.13 -9.56
N ARG A 149 10.86 -0.43 -10.08
CA ARG A 149 10.85 -1.75 -10.74
C ARG A 149 10.41 -2.86 -9.79
N ALA A 150 10.96 -2.89 -8.58
CA ALA A 150 10.55 -3.85 -7.57
C ALA A 150 9.07 -3.70 -7.22
N GLY A 151 8.57 -2.46 -7.11
CA GLY A 151 7.15 -2.18 -6.87
C GLY A 151 6.25 -2.61 -8.02
N ARG A 152 6.73 -2.63 -9.27
CA ARG A 152 5.97 -3.19 -10.42
C ARG A 152 5.90 -4.72 -10.37
N GLN A 153 6.96 -5.36 -9.89
CA GLN A 153 7.06 -6.82 -9.78
C GLN A 153 6.40 -7.38 -8.51
N ALA A 154 6.10 -6.53 -7.54
CA ALA A 154 5.47 -6.94 -6.28
C ALA A 154 4.14 -7.67 -6.53
N ARG A 155 3.94 -8.75 -5.79
CA ARG A 155 2.71 -9.55 -5.81
C ARG A 155 1.70 -8.87 -4.90
N LEU A 156 0.59 -8.42 -5.48
CA LEU A 156 -0.50 -7.72 -4.78
C LEU A 156 -1.65 -8.66 -4.37
N GLY A 157 -1.59 -9.95 -4.73
CA GLY A 157 -2.64 -10.90 -4.39
C GLY A 157 -2.51 -11.42 -2.96
N ASN A 158 -3.64 -11.76 -2.36
CA ASN A 158 -3.75 -12.44 -1.07
C ASN A 158 -3.29 -13.90 -1.20
N ASN A 159 -2.00 -14.13 -1.48
CA ASN A 159 -1.42 -15.44 -1.25
C ASN A 159 -0.88 -15.44 0.18
N PRO A 160 -1.48 -16.18 1.12
CA PRO A 160 -0.78 -16.49 2.35
C PRO A 160 0.51 -17.22 1.94
N GLU A 161 1.67 -16.61 2.21
CA GLU A 161 2.96 -17.31 2.16
C GLU A 161 3.02 -18.31 3.33
N LEU A 162 2.14 -19.31 3.32
CA LEU A 162 2.23 -20.50 4.15
C LEU A 162 2.60 -21.67 3.24
N PRO A 163 3.63 -22.46 3.59
CA PRO A 163 3.97 -23.67 2.84
C PRO A 163 2.72 -24.55 2.73
N GLY A 164 2.36 -24.93 1.51
CA GLY A 164 1.20 -25.77 1.23
C GLY A 164 1.15 -26.99 2.17
N ALA A 165 -0.04 -27.28 2.67
CA ALA A 165 -0.29 -28.44 3.53
C ALA A 165 0.34 -29.69 2.89
N ARG A 166 1.23 -30.34 3.64
CA ARG A 166 1.85 -31.61 3.24
C ARG A 166 0.74 -32.60 2.88
N ALA A 167 0.86 -33.21 1.70
CA ALA A 167 -0.01 -34.31 1.29
C ALA A 167 0.01 -35.41 2.36
N ALA A 168 -1.18 -35.88 2.76
CA ALA A 168 -1.31 -37.03 3.64
C ALA A 168 -0.63 -38.24 2.98
N LEU A 169 0.24 -38.92 3.73
CA LEU A 169 0.80 -40.19 3.31
C LEU A 169 -0.35 -41.19 3.16
N GLY A 170 -0.48 -41.74 1.94
CA GLY A 170 -1.47 -42.74 1.60
C GLY A 170 -1.35 -43.98 2.49
N ARG A 171 -2.50 -44.63 2.71
CA ARG A 171 -2.57 -45.95 3.36
C ARG A 171 -2.13 -47.04 2.41
#